data_AF-A0A9E6JZQ2-F1
#
_entry.id   AF-A0A9E6JZQ2-F1
#
_cell.length_a   1.000
_cell.length_b   1.000
_cell.length_c   1.000
_cell.angle_alpha   90.00
_cell.angle_beta   90.00
_cell.angle_gamma   90.00
#
_symmetry.space_group_name_H-M   'P 1'
#
loop_
_entity.id
_entity.type
_entity.pdbx_description
1 polymer ?
#
loop_
_entity_poly.entity_id
_entity_poly.type
_entity_poly.pdbx_seq_one_letter_code
_entity_poly.pdbx_strand_id
1 'polypeptide(L)' 'MKPIYYFIGVGTSILLSIYMFVFGTGPNHENVAIFIGLWAPTIIGLGIYNELLNIYEEMLRQRKELEEDSSQP' A
#
# COMPACT_ATOMS: atom_id res chain seq x y z
N MET A 1 -3.72 -9.27 -3.00
CA MET A 1 -4.55 -8.74 -1.88
C MET A 1 -5.52 -7.73 -2.47
N LYS A 2 -6.79 -7.68 -2.04
CA LYS A 2 -7.74 -6.69 -2.61
C LYS A 2 -7.28 -5.26 -2.27
N PRO A 3 -7.31 -4.31 -3.22
CA PRO A 3 -6.87 -2.93 -3.00
C PRO A 3 -7.62 -2.24 -1.84
N ILE A 4 -8.83 -2.71 -1.54
CA ILE A 4 -9.67 -2.25 -0.43
C ILE A 4 -8.95 -2.26 0.93
N TYR A 5 -8.04 -3.22 1.18
CA TYR A 5 -7.34 -3.31 2.46
C TYR A 5 -6.36 -2.16 2.67
N TYR A 6 -5.73 -1.67 1.60
CA TYR A 6 -4.84 -0.51 1.66
C TYR A 6 -5.65 0.76 1.94
N PHE A 7 -6.81 0.93 1.30
CA PHE A 7 -7.69 2.08 1.56
C PHE A 7 -8.20 2.10 3.00
N ILE A 8 -8.58 0.95 3.54
CA ILE A 8 -9.01 0.83 4.95
C ILE A 8 -7.85 1.17 5.90
N GLY A 9 -6.64 0.65 5.63
CA GLY A 9 -5.46 0.96 6.43
C GLY A 9 -5.10 2.45 6.42
N VAL A 10 -5.15 3.08 5.24
CA VAL A 10 -4.93 4.52 5.07
C VAL A 10 -5.98 5.33 5.82
N GLY A 11 -7.26 5.03 5.62
CA GLY A 11 -8.36 5.74 6.29
C GLY A 11 -8.27 5.64 7.81
N THR A 12 -7.93 4.45 8.32
CA THR A 12 -7.75 4.20 9.77
C THR A 12 -6.56 4.98 10.32
N SER A 13 -5.42 4.99 9.61
CA SER A 13 -4.22 5.74 10.01
C SER A 13 -4.48 7.24 10.07
N ILE A 14 -5.19 7.80 9.08
CA ILE A 14 -5.54 9.23 9.05
C ILE A 14 -6.50 9.58 10.19
N LEU A 15 -7.56 8.79 10.37
CA LEU A 15 -8.53 9.02 11.46
C LEU A 15 -7.86 8.96 12.83
N LEU A 16 -6.98 7.97 13.05
CA LEU A 16 -6.26 7.82 14.29
C LEU A 16 -5.27 8.97 14.54
N SER A 17 -4.59 9.42 13.48
CA SER A 17 -3.72 10.60 13.53
C SER A 17 -4.49 11.85 13.96
N ILE A 18 -5.63 12.13 13.32
CA ILE A 18 -6.48 13.28 13.67
C ILE A 18 -6.99 13.16 15.11
N TYR A 19 -7.46 11.98 15.50
CA TYR A 19 -7.95 11.73 16.85
C TYR A 19 -6.88 12.00 17.90
N MET A 20 -5.67 11.47 17.72
CA MET A 20 -4.54 11.68 18.64
C MET A 20 -4.04 13.11 18.64
N PHE A 21 -4.12 13.82 17.51
CA PHE A 21 -3.70 15.22 17.41
C PHE A 21 -4.67 16.15 18.15
N VAL A 22 -5.98 15.93 18.00
CA VAL A 22 -7.04 16.82 18.53
C VAL A 22 -7.42 16.48 19.97
N PHE A 23 -7.48 15.19 20.32
CA PHE A 23 -7.97 14.71 21.62
C PHE A 23 -6.87 14.11 22.51
N GLY A 24 -5.61 14.11 22.05
CA GLY A 24 -4.49 13.62 22.83
C GLY A 24 -4.23 14.51 24.06
N THR A 25 -4.06 13.89 25.22
CA THR A 25 -3.75 14.58 26.49
C THR A 25 -2.39 14.19 27.07
N GLY A 26 -1.70 13.22 26.45
CA GLY A 26 -0.40 12.74 26.89
C GLY A 26 0.76 13.61 26.40
N PRO A 27 1.91 13.64 27.09
CA PRO A 27 3.08 14.36 26.61
C PRO A 27 3.49 13.87 25.21
N ASN A 28 3.78 14.82 24.31
CA ASN A 28 4.15 14.55 22.91
C ASN A 28 3.06 13.89 22.05
N HIS A 29 1.78 13.98 22.41
CA HIS A 29 0.68 13.41 21.62
C HIS A 29 0.68 13.89 20.15
N GLU A 30 1.10 15.13 19.90
CA GLU A 30 1.24 15.71 18.56
C GLU A 30 2.28 14.97 17.70
N ASN A 31 3.45 14.67 18.26
CA ASN A 31 4.51 13.94 17.56
C ASN A 31 4.08 12.50 17.25
N VAL A 32 3.36 11.86 18.18
CA VAL A 32 2.81 10.52 17.98
C VAL A 32 1.73 10.55 16.88
N ALA A 33 0.87 11.56 16.87
CA ALA A 33 -0.14 11.73 15.85
C ALA A 33 0.47 11.92 14.45
N ILE A 34 1.51 12.74 14.32
CA ILE A 34 2.25 12.92 13.05
C ILE A 34 2.90 11.61 12.63
N PHE A 35 3.53 10.88 13.54
CA PHE A 35 4.13 9.58 13.27
C PHE A 35 3.11 8.58 12.73
N ILE A 36 1.92 8.52 13.33
CA ILE A 36 0.82 7.66 12.86
C ILE A 36 0.32 8.14 11.49
N GLY A 37 0.23 9.45 11.25
CA GLY A 37 -0.18 10.02 9.97
C GLY A 37 0.78 9.68 8.83
N LEU A 38 2.08 9.57 9.12
CA LEU A 38 3.11 9.14 8.16
C LEU A 38 2.96 7.68 7.72
N TRP A 39 2.17 6.86 8.41
CA TRP A 39 1.91 5.49 7.96
C TRP A 39 1.01 5.46 6.72
N ALA A 40 0.14 6.46 6.53
CA ALA A 40 -0.73 6.55 5.37
C ALA A 40 0.04 6.50 4.03
N PRO A 41 1.04 7.37 3.77
CA PRO A 41 1.83 7.29 2.54
C PRO A 41 2.63 5.99 2.42
N THR A 42 3.09 5.39 3.52
CA THR A 42 3.76 4.07 3.49
C THR A 42 2.81 2.97 3.02
N ILE A 43 1.58 2.94 3.54
CA ILE A 43 0.55 1.95 3.17
C ILE A 43 0.16 2.13 1.69
N ILE A 44 0.02 3.37 1.22
CA ILE A 44 -0.22 3.66 -0.20
C ILE A 44 0.94 3.14 -1.06
N GLY A 45 2.19 3.41 -0.66
CA GLY A 45 3.38 2.93 -1.35
C GLY A 45 3.41 1.41 -1.48
N LEU A 46 3.06 0.68 -0.41
CA LEU A 46 2.94 -0.78 -0.45
C LEU A 46 1.83 -1.26 -1.38
N GLY A 47 0.71 -0.53 -1.48
CA GLY A 47 -0.37 -0.84 -2.42
C GLY A 47 0.09 -0.73 -3.87
N ILE A 48 0.75 0.38 -4.22
CA ILE A 48 1.30 0.62 -5.57
C ILE A 48 2.36 -0.44 -5.91
N TYR A 49 3.24 -0.76 -4.96
CA TYR A 49 4.27 -1.77 -5.15
C TYR A 49 3.69 -3.16 -5.45
N ASN A 50 2.62 -3.54 -4.75
CA ASN A 50 1.95 -4.82 -4.98
C ASN A 50 1.28 -4.88 -6.36
N GLU A 51 0.68 -3.77 -6.80
CA GLU A 51 0.11 -3.67 -8.14
C GLU A 51 1.18 -3.79 -9.23
N LEU A 52 2.32 -3.11 -9.05
CA LEU A 52 3.47 -3.20 -9.97
C LEU A 52 4.02 -4.63 -10.04
N LEU A 53 4.11 -5.33 -8.92
CA LEU A 53 4.52 -6.73 -8.86
C LEU A 53 3.58 -7.63 -9.65
N ASN A 54 2.27 -7.43 -9.49
CA ASN A 54 1.27 -8.21 -10.22
C ASN A 54 1.39 -8.01 -11.74
N ILE A 55 1.55 -6.75 -12.19
CA ILE A 55 1.77 -6.44 -13.61
C ILE A 55 3.08 -7.08 -14.11
N TYR A 56 4.14 -7.05 -13.30
CA TYR A 56 5.43 -7.64 -13.66
C TYR A 56 5.35 -9.16 -13.84
N GLU A 57 4.65 -9.86 -12.94
CA GLU A 57 4.42 -11.31 -13.04
C GLU A 57 3.59 -11.65 -14.29
N GLU A 58 2.56 -10.85 -14.59
CA GLU A 58 1.70 -11.04 -15.76
C GLU A 58 2.48 -10.85 -17.07
N MET A 59 3.36 -9.85 -17.13
CA MET A 59 4.26 -9.61 -18.27
C MET A 59 5.27 -10.74 -18.47
N LEU A 60 5.85 -11.28 -17.38
CA LEU A 60 6.76 -12.43 -17.45
C LEU A 60 6.04 -13.68 -17.97
N ARG A 61 4.81 -13.91 -17.50
CA ARG A 61 3.99 -15.03 -17.96
C ARG A 61 3.68 -14.92 -19.44
N GLN A 62 3.26 -13.75 -19.92
CA GLN A 62 2.99 -13.52 -21.35
C GLN A 62 4.24 -13.75 -22.21
N ARG A 63 5.42 -13.30 -21.76
CA ARG A 63 6.67 -13.56 -22.47
C ARG A 63 6.95 -15.06 -22.60
N LYS A 64 6.75 -15.83 -21.52
CA LYS A 64 6.96 -17.27 -21.54
C LYS A 64 5.98 -17.99 -22.47
N GLU A 65 4.70 -17.60 -22.46
CA GLU A 65 3.68 -18.17 -23.36
C GLU A 65 4.02 -17.90 -24.84
N LEU A 66 4.52 -16.70 -25.17
CA LEU A 66 4.97 -16.35 -26.53
C LEU A 66 6.21 -17.15 -26.96
N GLU A 67 7.17 -17.37 -26.06
CA GLU A 67 8.36 -18.18 -26.34
C GLU A 67 7.97 -19.64 -26.62
N GLU A 68 7.05 -20.20 -25.83
CA GLU A 68 6.54 -21.58 -26.03
C GLU A 68 5.78 -21.72 -27.35
N ASP A 69 4.94 -20.76 -27.73
CA ASP A 69 4.20 -20.76 -29.01
C ASP A 69 5.13 -20.63 -30.22
N SER A 70 6.14 -19.75 -30.13
CA SER A 70 7.15 -19.57 -31.21
C SER A 70 8.10 -20.77 -31.38
N SER A 71 8.15 -21.68 -30.41
CA SER A 71 9.02 -22.85 -30.39
C SER A 71 8.33 -24.14 -30.86
N GLN A 72 7.02 -24.10 -31.14
CA GLN A 72 6.32 -25.22 -31.77
C GLN A 72 6.47 -25.13 -33.31
N PRO A 73 6.97 -26.19 -33.98
CA PRO A 73 7.20 -26.22 -35.43
C PRO A 73 5.92 -26.33 -36.27
#